data_AF-A0A4R1BGF3-F1
#
_entry.id   AF-A0A4R1BGF3-F1
#
_cell.length_a   1.000
_cell.length_b   1.000
_cell.length_c   1.000
_cell.angle_alpha   90.00
_cell.angle_beta   90.00
_cell.angle_gamma   90.00
#
_symmetry.space_group_name_H-M   'P 1'
#
loop_
_entity.id
_entity.type
_entity.pdbx_description
1 polymer ?
#
loop_
_entity_poly.entity_id
_entity_poly.type
_entity_poly.pdbx_seq_one_letter_code
_entity_poly.pdbx_strand_id
1 'polypeptide(L)'
;MKIADNTVVTLDYQVADPSGHVVDPGKEPLVYLHGGHGDLFAKLEDALAGKTVGDAVKVNLLPEDAFGLYDKELILSESRAGFPDELEVGMQFELTNPEDDQETLYRVAEFDADQVVLDGNHPLAGLALVFTCTVTGLRPATAQEIKRKRVLGP
;
A
#
# COMPACT_ATOMS: atom_id res chain seq x y z
N MET A 1 27.13 7.52 2.82
CA MET A 1 26.61 6.24 2.29
C MET A 1 25.50 6.58 1.32
N LYS A 2 25.37 5.86 0.20
CA LYS A 2 24.27 6.02 -0.77
C LYS A 2 23.33 4.84 -0.67
N ILE A 3 22.08 5.05 -1.05
CA ILE A 3 21.10 3.97 -1.23
C ILE A 3 21.55 3.08 -2.39
N ALA A 4 21.76 1.79 -2.10
CA ALA A 4 22.15 0.74 -3.04
C ALA A 4 21.57 -0.61 -2.56
N ASP A 5 21.66 -1.66 -3.38
CA ASP A 5 21.13 -2.98 -3.05
C ASP A 5 21.56 -3.47 -1.66
N ASN A 6 20.62 -4.06 -0.91
CA ASN A 6 20.80 -4.54 0.45
C ASN A 6 21.14 -3.43 1.47
N THR A 7 20.62 -2.23 1.25
CA THR A 7 20.69 -1.12 2.21
C THR A 7 19.35 -1.00 2.93
N VAL A 8 19.37 -0.95 4.25
CA VAL A 8 18.19 -0.57 5.03
C VAL A 8 18.11 0.95 5.06
N VAL A 9 16.97 1.45 4.61
CA VAL A 9 16.72 2.87 4.44
C VAL A 9 15.59 3.27 5.38
N THR A 10 15.81 4.32 6.15
CA THR A 10 14.82 4.96 7.00
C THR A 10 14.39 6.26 6.34
N LEU A 11 13.10 6.40 6.11
CA LEU A 11 12.48 7.52 5.44
C LEU A 11 11.42 8.14 6.35
N ASP A 12 11.43 9.45 6.48
CA ASP A 12 10.22 10.18 6.84
C ASP A 12 9.43 10.40 5.57
N TYR A 13 8.18 9.95 5.52
CA TYR A 13 7.36 10.04 4.32
C TYR A 13 6.04 10.75 4.60
N GLN A 14 5.39 11.18 3.53
CA GLN A 14 4.05 11.73 3.51
C GLN A 14 3.42 11.38 2.18
N VAL A 15 2.18 10.92 2.22
CA VAL A 15 1.36 10.63 1.04
C VAL A 15 0.25 11.67 0.96
N ALA A 16 0.18 12.36 -0.18
CA ALA A 16 -0.91 13.26 -0.49
C ALA A 16 -1.58 12.85 -1.81
N ASP A 17 -2.80 13.29 -2.05
CA ASP A 17 -3.40 13.19 -3.37
C ASP A 17 -2.86 14.31 -4.31
N PRO A 18 -3.14 14.27 -5.62
CA PRO A 18 -2.65 15.26 -6.58
C PRO A 18 -3.21 16.67 -6.32
N SER A 19 -4.33 16.77 -5.60
CA SER A 19 -4.96 18.02 -5.18
C SER A 19 -4.32 18.61 -3.91
N GLY A 20 -3.42 17.88 -3.25
CA GLY A 20 -2.68 18.32 -2.07
C GLY A 20 -3.33 18.00 -0.71
N HIS A 21 -4.42 17.22 -0.70
CA HIS A 21 -4.97 16.63 0.51
C HIS A 21 -4.05 15.53 1.02
N VAL A 22 -3.65 15.62 2.29
CA VAL A 22 -2.81 14.59 2.93
C VAL A 22 -3.64 13.34 3.15
N VAL A 23 -3.30 12.26 2.46
CA VAL A 23 -3.94 10.95 2.59
C VAL A 23 -3.32 10.19 3.76
N ASP A 24 -1.99 10.19 3.82
CA ASP A 24 -1.24 9.63 4.93
C ASP A 24 -0.14 10.62 5.35
N PRO A 25 -0.19 11.17 6.57
CA PRO A 25 0.86 12.05 7.07
C PRO A 25 2.20 11.36 7.34
N GLY A 26 2.28 10.02 7.32
CA GLY A 26 3.50 9.24 7.57
C GLY A 26 4.13 9.54 8.93
N LYS A 27 3.31 9.46 10.00
CA LYS A 27 3.70 9.83 11.38
C LYS A 27 4.86 9.01 11.92
N GLU A 28 5.07 7.81 11.39
CA GLU A 28 6.17 6.93 11.77
C GLU A 28 7.14 6.78 10.60
N PRO A 29 8.46 6.81 10.87
CA PRO A 29 9.44 6.65 9.81
C PRO A 29 9.31 5.26 9.18
N LEU A 30 9.21 5.24 7.85
CA LEU A 30 9.17 4.02 7.07
C LEU A 30 10.58 3.45 6.99
N VAL A 31 10.75 2.20 7.42
CA VAL A 31 12.02 1.48 7.32
C VAL A 31 11.85 0.32 6.36
N TYR A 32 12.61 0.32 5.27
CA TYR A 32 12.51 -0.71 4.23
C TYR A 32 13.89 -1.18 3.78
N LEU A 33 13.93 -2.35 3.12
CA LEU A 33 15.14 -2.93 2.55
C LEU A 33 15.18 -2.64 1.04
N HIS A 34 16.16 -1.84 0.61
CA HIS A 34 16.30 -1.49 -0.80
C HIS A 34 16.99 -2.60 -1.60
N GLY A 35 16.55 -2.80 -2.84
CA GLY A 35 17.12 -3.78 -3.78
C GLY A 35 16.08 -4.77 -4.32
N GLY A 36 14.82 -4.34 -4.50
CA GLY A 36 13.78 -5.17 -5.13
C GLY A 36 13.31 -6.34 -4.26
N HIS A 37 13.31 -6.16 -2.95
CA HIS A 37 12.82 -7.16 -1.98
C HIS A 37 11.28 -7.19 -1.88
N GLY A 38 10.60 -6.19 -2.48
CA GLY A 38 9.15 -6.08 -2.49
C GLY A 38 8.58 -5.31 -1.29
N ASP A 39 9.43 -4.74 -0.43
CA ASP A 39 9.01 -3.92 0.71
C ASP A 39 8.47 -2.53 0.29
N LEU A 40 8.83 -2.04 -0.91
CA LEU A 40 8.43 -0.72 -1.40
C LEU A 40 8.08 -0.77 -2.90
N PHE A 41 7.24 0.15 -3.36
CA PHE A 41 6.89 0.27 -4.79
C PHE A 41 8.14 0.47 -5.64
N ALA A 42 8.24 -0.26 -6.76
CA ALA A 42 9.43 -0.24 -7.63
C ALA A 42 9.82 1.18 -8.07
N LYS A 43 8.82 2.03 -8.34
CA LYS A 43 9.02 3.43 -8.72
C LYS A 43 9.60 4.29 -7.60
N LEU A 44 9.25 4.01 -6.34
CA LEU A 44 9.85 4.68 -5.18
C LEU A 44 11.30 4.21 -4.97
N GLU A 45 11.54 2.90 -5.07
CA GLU A 45 12.89 2.36 -4.98
C GLU A 45 13.82 2.98 -6.02
N ASP A 46 13.39 3.05 -7.28
CA ASP A 46 14.18 3.65 -8.37
C ASP A 46 14.48 5.13 -8.12
N ALA A 47 13.48 5.89 -7.65
CA ALA A 47 13.66 7.31 -7.32
C ALA A 47 14.59 7.56 -6.12
N LEU A 48 14.70 6.60 -5.21
CA LEU A 48 15.56 6.64 -4.04
C LEU A 48 16.96 6.10 -4.31
N ALA A 49 17.16 5.31 -5.37
CA ALA A 49 18.45 4.75 -5.73
C ALA A 49 19.52 5.85 -5.86
N GLY A 50 20.65 5.67 -5.17
CA GLY A 50 21.77 6.62 -5.18
C GLY A 50 21.61 7.87 -4.31
N LYS A 51 20.47 8.07 -3.63
CA LYS A 51 20.26 9.18 -2.68
C LYS A 51 21.02 8.98 -1.37
N THR A 52 21.15 10.06 -0.60
CA THR A 52 21.88 10.09 0.68
C THR A 52 20.99 10.61 1.81
N VAL A 53 21.43 10.41 3.06
CA VAL A 53 20.71 10.97 4.23
C VAL A 53 20.61 12.49 4.10
N GLY A 54 19.40 13.02 4.27
CA GLY A 54 19.05 14.43 4.09
C GLY A 54 18.46 14.76 2.72
N ASP A 55 18.54 13.87 1.73
CA ASP A 55 17.87 14.05 0.44
C ASP A 55 16.35 13.91 0.61
N ALA A 56 15.62 14.87 0.03
CA ALA A 56 14.18 14.79 -0.13
C ALA A 56 13.83 14.37 -1.57
N VAL A 57 12.88 13.47 -1.72
CA VAL A 57 12.39 12.97 -3.00
C VAL A 57 10.88 13.07 -3.03
N LYS A 58 10.35 13.54 -4.17
CA LYS A 58 8.92 13.57 -4.45
C LYS A 58 8.66 12.68 -5.67
N VAL A 59 7.80 11.68 -5.49
CA VAL A 59 7.45 10.71 -6.52
C VAL A 59 5.94 10.72 -6.71
N ASN A 60 5.52 10.90 -7.96
CA ASN A 60 4.12 10.76 -8.34
C ASN A 60 3.87 9.29 -8.71
N LEU A 61 3.12 8.61 -7.87
CA LEU A 61 2.66 7.24 -8.09
C LEU A 61 1.33 7.32 -8.82
N LEU A 62 1.30 6.79 -10.03
CA LEU A 62 0.03 6.51 -10.69
C LEU A 62 -0.62 5.31 -9.97
N PRO A 63 -1.93 5.09 -10.13
CA PRO A 63 -2.56 3.97 -9.43
C PRO A 63 -1.91 2.63 -9.81
N GLU A 64 -1.52 2.45 -11.08
CA GLU A 64 -0.74 1.30 -11.56
C GLU A 64 0.64 1.11 -10.89
N ASP A 65 1.24 2.17 -10.35
CA ASP A 65 2.55 2.14 -9.68
C ASP A 65 2.46 1.97 -8.15
N ALA A 66 1.25 2.08 -7.58
CA ALA A 66 1.02 2.00 -6.14
C ALA A 66 0.09 0.84 -5.79
N PHE A 67 -1.18 1.14 -5.53
CA PHE A 67 -2.17 0.17 -5.05
C PHE A 67 -2.95 -0.53 -6.17
N GLY A 68 -2.53 -0.35 -7.42
CA GLY A 68 -3.20 -0.85 -8.60
C GLY A 68 -4.28 0.09 -9.13
N LEU A 69 -4.77 -0.24 -10.32
CA LEU A 69 -5.98 0.35 -10.86
C LEU A 69 -7.18 -0.13 -10.04
N TYR A 70 -8.21 0.70 -9.97
CA TYR A 70 -9.49 0.29 -9.41
C TYR A 70 -10.10 -0.77 -10.33
N ASP A 71 -10.24 -1.98 -9.81
CA ASP A 71 -10.71 -3.12 -10.55
C ASP A 71 -12.21 -3.34 -10.30
N LYS A 72 -13.00 -3.21 -11.36
CA LYS A 72 -14.45 -3.40 -11.28
C LYS A 72 -14.85 -4.86 -11.12
N GLU A 73 -13.96 -5.79 -11.45
CA GLU A 73 -14.19 -7.23 -11.28
C GLU A 73 -14.08 -7.64 -9.79
N LEU A 74 -13.37 -6.84 -8.98
CA LEU A 74 -13.35 -6.96 -7.51
C LEU A 74 -14.58 -6.33 -6.84
N ILE A 75 -15.57 -5.86 -7.60
CA ILE A 75 -16.84 -5.41 -7.07
C ILE A 75 -17.85 -6.54 -7.20
N LEU A 76 -18.35 -7.03 -6.07
CA LEU A 76 -19.36 -8.07 -6.02
C LEU A 76 -20.69 -7.46 -5.59
N SER A 77 -21.75 -7.77 -6.32
CA SER A 77 -23.11 -7.49 -5.87
C SER A 77 -23.76 -8.79 -5.42
N GLU A 78 -23.97 -8.92 -4.12
CA GLU A 78 -24.54 -10.10 -3.50
C GLU A 78 -25.94 -9.79 -2.94
N SER A 79 -26.76 -10.82 -2.77
CA SER A 79 -28.10 -10.64 -2.22
C SER A 79 -28.03 -10.29 -0.72
N ARG A 80 -28.81 -9.29 -0.30
CA ARG A 80 -28.93 -8.85 1.10
C ARG A 80 -29.27 -9.98 2.06
N ALA A 81 -29.95 -11.03 1.58
CA ALA A 81 -30.36 -12.20 2.35
C ALA A 81 -29.18 -13.02 2.91
N GLY A 82 -27.99 -12.93 2.30
CA GLY A 82 -26.77 -13.59 2.79
C GLY A 82 -26.05 -12.85 3.91
N PHE A 83 -26.47 -11.62 4.22
CA PHE A 83 -25.80 -10.72 5.16
C PHE A 83 -26.61 -10.50 6.44
N PRO A 84 -25.96 -10.24 7.58
CA PRO A 84 -26.65 -9.92 8.83
C PRO A 84 -27.51 -8.66 8.72
N ASP A 85 -28.61 -8.54 9.47
CA ASP A 85 -29.50 -7.37 9.46
C ASP A 85 -28.79 -6.06 9.84
N GLU A 86 -27.80 -6.11 10.74
CA GLU A 86 -26.96 -4.97 11.12
C GLU A 86 -25.76 -4.80 10.16
N LEU A 87 -26.05 -4.47 8.90
CA LEU A 87 -25.02 -4.14 7.92
C LEU A 87 -24.72 -2.64 7.94
N GLU A 88 -23.45 -2.27 7.92
CA GLU A 88 -23.02 -0.88 7.83
C GLU A 88 -22.07 -0.67 6.66
N VAL A 89 -22.20 0.48 5.98
CA VAL A 89 -21.27 0.88 4.94
C VAL A 89 -19.88 1.00 5.57
N GLY A 90 -18.94 0.28 4.97
CA GLY A 90 -17.58 0.18 5.42
C GLY A 90 -17.27 -1.02 6.31
N MET A 91 -18.25 -1.86 6.67
CA MET A 91 -17.98 -3.19 7.23
C MET A 91 -17.12 -4.00 6.28
N GLN A 92 -16.23 -4.82 6.85
CA GLN A 92 -15.33 -5.69 6.10
C GLN A 92 -15.75 -7.15 6.26
N PHE A 93 -15.77 -7.88 5.15
CA PHE A 93 -16.06 -9.30 5.07
C PHE A 93 -14.91 -10.00 4.37
N GLU A 94 -14.45 -11.10 4.95
CA GLU A 94 -13.52 -12.00 4.30
C GLU A 94 -14.34 -12.96 3.43
N LEU A 95 -14.18 -12.86 2.10
CA LEU A 95 -14.75 -13.82 1.18
C LEU A 95 -13.62 -14.63 0.55
N THR A 96 -13.75 -15.94 0.62
CA THR A 96 -12.89 -16.85 -0.10
C THR A 96 -13.32 -16.86 -1.57
N ASN A 97 -12.43 -16.44 -2.47
CA ASN A 97 -12.71 -16.53 -3.90
C ASN A 97 -12.69 -18.02 -4.32
N PRO A 98 -13.80 -18.59 -4.82
CA PRO A 98 -13.87 -20.03 -5.13
C PRO A 98 -12.93 -20.48 -6.27
N GLU A 99 -12.37 -19.55 -7.04
CA GLU A 99 -11.44 -19.87 -8.14
C GLU A 99 -9.98 -20.04 -7.72
N ASP A 100 -9.51 -19.32 -6.69
CA ASP A 100 -8.07 -19.31 -6.29
C ASP A 100 -7.84 -19.65 -4.80
N ASP A 101 -8.89 -19.99 -4.05
CA ASP A 101 -8.86 -20.29 -2.60
C ASP A 101 -8.26 -19.15 -1.74
N GLN A 102 -8.15 -17.95 -2.32
CA GLN A 102 -7.63 -16.77 -1.62
C GLN A 102 -8.73 -16.05 -0.87
N GLU A 103 -8.49 -15.83 0.41
CA GLU A 103 -9.30 -14.97 1.28
C GLU A 103 -9.05 -13.52 0.88
N THR A 104 -10.05 -12.89 0.26
CA THR A 104 -10.00 -11.47 -0.10
C THR A 104 -10.90 -10.70 0.87
N LEU A 105 -10.37 -9.61 1.42
CA LEU A 105 -11.11 -8.68 2.26
C LEU A 105 -11.94 -7.76 1.37
N TYR A 106 -13.25 -7.92 1.44
CA TYR A 106 -14.21 -7.03 0.79
C TYR A 106 -14.79 -6.04 1.80
N ARG A 107 -15.04 -4.82 1.36
CA ARG A 107 -15.69 -3.78 2.16
C ARG A 107 -17.07 -3.49 1.59
N VAL A 108 -18.08 -3.35 2.43
CA VAL A 108 -19.41 -2.90 2.00
C VAL A 108 -19.29 -1.47 1.49
N ALA A 109 -19.40 -1.29 0.17
CA ALA A 109 -19.39 0.02 -0.47
C ALA A 109 -20.77 0.69 -0.35
N GLU A 110 -21.82 -0.07 -0.63
CA GLU A 110 -23.21 0.36 -0.52
C GLU A 110 -24.13 -0.86 -0.36
N PHE A 111 -25.33 -0.65 0.16
CA PHE A 111 -26.35 -1.68 0.20
C PHE A 111 -27.75 -1.04 0.22
N ASP A 112 -28.72 -1.79 -0.26
CA ASP A 112 -30.13 -1.44 -0.28
C ASP A 112 -30.98 -2.58 0.31
N ALA A 113 -32.29 -2.53 0.07
CA ALA A 113 -33.23 -3.52 0.61
C ALA A 113 -33.03 -4.92 0.03
N ASP A 114 -32.46 -5.03 -1.18
CA ASP A 114 -32.37 -6.26 -1.95
C ASP A 114 -30.93 -6.69 -2.20
N GLN A 115 -29.99 -5.74 -2.33
CA GLN A 115 -28.60 -5.99 -2.70
C GLN A 115 -27.56 -5.36 -1.77
N VAL A 116 -26.38 -5.97 -1.74
CA VAL A 116 -25.19 -5.48 -1.03
C VAL A 116 -24.04 -5.45 -2.02
N VAL A 117 -23.44 -4.27 -2.18
CA VAL A 117 -22.26 -4.06 -3.00
C VAL A 117 -21.02 -4.12 -2.13
N LEU A 118 -20.18 -5.09 -2.44
CA LEU A 118 -18.90 -5.36 -1.82
C LEU A 118 -17.77 -4.90 -2.74
N ASP A 119 -16.79 -4.20 -2.19
CA ASP A 119 -15.61 -3.71 -2.90
C ASP A 119 -14.36 -4.34 -2.29
N GLY A 120 -13.70 -5.21 -3.05
CA GLY A 120 -12.45 -5.88 -2.69
C GLY A 120 -11.20 -5.06 -3.01
N ASN A 121 -11.34 -3.86 -3.59
CA ASN A 121 -10.20 -3.02 -3.91
C ASN A 121 -9.55 -2.44 -2.65
N HIS A 122 -8.25 -2.20 -2.74
CA HIS A 122 -7.57 -1.38 -1.74
C HIS A 122 -8.24 0.01 -1.68
N PRO A 123 -8.44 0.62 -0.49
CA PRO A 123 -9.10 1.93 -0.36
C PRO A 123 -8.41 3.08 -1.14
N LEU A 124 -7.18 2.87 -1.59
CA LEU A 124 -6.38 3.80 -2.39
C LEU A 124 -6.16 3.34 -3.84
N ALA A 125 -6.78 2.22 -4.25
CA ALA A 125 -6.71 1.73 -5.63
C ALA A 125 -7.40 2.72 -6.58
N GLY A 126 -6.85 2.89 -7.78
CA GLY A 126 -7.35 3.86 -8.77
C GLY A 126 -7.05 5.33 -8.46
N LEU A 127 -6.47 5.65 -7.30
CA LEU A 127 -6.06 7.00 -6.94
C LEU A 127 -4.59 7.23 -7.28
N ALA A 128 -4.30 8.34 -7.95
CA ALA A 128 -2.93 8.82 -8.08
C ALA A 128 -2.48 9.39 -6.74
N LEU A 129 -1.28 9.02 -6.29
CA LEU A 129 -0.73 9.45 -5.01
C LEU A 129 0.59 10.17 -5.21
N VAL A 130 0.83 11.17 -4.39
CA VAL A 130 2.04 11.97 -4.36
C VAL A 130 2.79 11.60 -3.10
N PHE A 131 3.81 10.76 -3.26
CA PHE A 131 4.67 10.33 -2.17
C PHE A 131 5.84 11.32 -2.04
N THR A 132 5.96 11.95 -0.89
CA THR A 132 7.09 12.82 -0.56
C THR A 132 7.84 12.18 0.59
N CYS A 133 9.14 12.00 0.47
CA CYS A 133 9.94 11.41 1.53
C CYS A 133 11.29 12.09 1.69
N THR A 134 11.86 11.97 2.88
CA THR A 134 13.19 12.44 3.23
C THR A 134 13.97 11.29 3.83
N VAL A 135 15.16 11.03 3.32
CA VAL A 135 16.04 9.98 3.84
C VAL A 135 16.60 10.42 5.17
N THR A 136 16.25 9.76 6.27
CA THR A 136 16.73 10.11 7.61
C THR A 136 17.79 9.15 8.13
N GLY A 137 17.86 7.93 7.61
CA GLY A 137 18.85 6.94 8.02
C GLY A 137 19.23 5.97 6.91
N LEU A 138 20.51 5.58 6.87
CA LEU A 138 21.04 4.56 5.98
C LEU A 138 21.96 3.64 6.76
N ARG A 139 21.73 2.34 6.66
CA ARG A 139 22.62 1.32 7.21
C ARG A 139 22.70 0.09 6.29
N PRO A 140 23.79 -0.67 6.32
CA PRO A 140 23.84 -1.96 5.64
C PRO A 140 22.84 -2.94 6.25
N ALA A 141 22.20 -3.76 5.41
CA ALA A 141 21.34 -4.85 5.87
C ALA A 141 22.17 -6.01 6.43
N THR A 142 21.62 -6.67 7.44
CA THR A 142 22.20 -7.91 7.96
C THR A 142 21.90 -9.09 7.04
N ALA A 143 22.72 -10.15 7.11
CA ALA A 143 22.50 -11.36 6.31
C ALA A 143 21.12 -12.00 6.54
N GLN A 144 20.55 -11.83 7.75
CA GLN A 144 19.20 -12.34 8.05
C GLN A 144 18.10 -11.51 7.38
N GLU A 145 18.22 -10.18 7.34
CA GLU A 145 17.28 -9.29 6.67
C GLU A 145 17.25 -9.55 5.17
N ILE A 146 18.42 -9.70 4.54
CA ILE A 146 18.55 -10.06 3.12
C ILE A 146 17.90 -11.43 2.85
N LYS A 147 18.16 -12.43 3.71
CA LYS A 147 17.59 -13.76 3.56
C LYS A 147 16.06 -13.76 3.70
N ARG A 148 15.53 -12.89 4.58
CA ARG A 148 14.09 -12.75 4.81
C ARG A 148 13.41 -11.77 3.87
N LYS A 149 14.18 -11.04 3.05
CA LYS A 149 13.68 -9.98 2.16
C LYS A 149 12.80 -8.96 2.89
N ARG A 150 13.21 -8.60 4.11
CA ARG A 150 12.52 -7.60 4.94
C ARG A 150 13.43 -7.11 6.05
N VAL A 151 13.17 -5.90 6.52
CA VAL A 151 13.84 -5.34 7.70
C VAL A 151 13.34 -6.07 8.94
N LEU A 152 14.27 -6.45 9.82
CA LEU A 152 13.93 -6.96 11.14
C LEU A 152 13.78 -5.76 12.06
N GLY A 153 12.65 -5.70 12.76
CA GLY A 153 12.44 -4.70 13.81
C GLY A 153 13.55 -4.75 14.86
N PRO A 154 13.74 -3.67 15.63
CA PRO A 154 14.76 -3.60 16.68
C PRO A 154 14.62 -4.73 17.72
#